data_AF-A0A377JHV1-F1
#
_entry.id   AF-A0A377JHV1-F1
#
_cell.length_a   1.000
_cell.length_b   1.000
_cell.length_c   1.000
_cell.angle_alpha   90.00
_cell.angle_beta   90.00
_cell.angle_gamma   90.00
#
_symmetry.space_group_name_H-M   'P 1'
#
loop_
_entity.id
_entity.type
_entity.pdbx_description
1 polymer ?
#
loop_
_entity_poly.entity_id
_entity_poly.type
_entity_poly.pdbx_seq_one_letter_code
_entity_poly.pdbx_strand_id
1 'polypeptide(L)'
;MLLTVSSFLIVTALVAYISWLRTKNDDLTTSKGYFLAGRGLSGIVIGCSMVLTSLSTEQLIGVNAVSYQNNFSIIAWTVPTVIPLCFLALYMLPKYLRNGYTTIPEFFENRFDRQTRLIMSGLFLVFYLLIVIPTALYTGAIAFNKIFNLETIFGLSYAQAIVYTVIAIGVVGAIYAIFGGLKAVAVSDTINAVILVIGALLVPVFALLYLGNGSISEGLNIITTTHVEKWNAIGSSTDSTLGQQSLPVLWLFTSSIGQQTKLSYNVV
;
A
#
# COMPACT_ATOMS: atom_id res chain seq x y z
N MET A 1 5.76 18.59 18.03
CA MET A 1 5.01 17.41 18.54
C MET A 1 3.51 17.69 18.64
N LEU A 2 3.06 18.71 19.40
CA LEU A 2 1.63 19.05 19.50
C LEU A 2 0.99 19.26 18.11
N LEU A 3 1.61 20.08 17.25
CA LEU A 3 1.13 20.33 15.89
C LEU A 3 1.01 19.04 15.05
N THR A 4 1.97 18.12 15.16
CA THR A 4 1.99 16.83 14.46
C THR A 4 0.88 15.90 14.93
N VAL A 5 0.66 15.81 16.24
CA VAL A 5 -0.40 14.99 16.83
C VAL A 5 -1.77 15.57 16.51
N SER A 6 -1.94 16.89 16.64
CA SER A 6 -3.19 17.57 16.32
C SER A 6 -3.53 17.45 14.83
N SER A 7 -2.57 17.65 13.93
CA SER A 7 -2.83 17.50 12.48
C SER A 7 -3.18 16.06 12.11
N PHE A 8 -2.48 15.07 12.68
CA PHE A 8 -2.80 13.65 12.48
C PHE A 8 -4.23 13.33 12.95
N LEU A 9 -4.60 13.70 14.17
CA LEU A 9 -5.93 13.43 14.71
C LEU A 9 -7.03 14.13 13.91
N ILE A 10 -6.82 15.38 13.49
CA ILE A 10 -7.79 16.13 12.67
C ILE A 10 -8.00 15.44 11.32
N VAL A 11 -6.92 15.07 10.63
CA VAL A 11 -7.00 14.39 9.33
C VAL A 11 -7.68 13.03 9.47
N THR A 12 -7.27 12.21 10.44
CA THR A 12 -7.88 10.90 10.69
C THR A 12 -9.36 11.01 11.08
N ALA A 13 -9.71 11.95 11.95
CA ALA A 13 -11.11 12.19 12.32
C ALA A 13 -11.95 12.67 11.14
N LEU A 14 -11.40 13.53 10.29
CA LEU A 14 -12.07 14.00 9.07
C LEU A 14 -12.31 12.86 8.09
N VAL A 15 -11.31 12.00 7.84
CA VAL A 15 -11.47 10.81 6.98
C VAL A 15 -12.54 9.89 7.56
N ALA A 16 -12.47 9.58 8.86
CA ALA A 16 -13.45 8.73 9.53
C ALA A 16 -14.87 9.31 9.45
N TYR A 17 -15.02 10.62 9.66
CA TYR A 17 -16.31 11.32 9.59
C TYR A 17 -16.90 11.32 8.19
N ILE A 18 -16.09 11.60 7.15
CA ILE A 18 -16.56 11.57 5.75
C ILE A 18 -16.94 10.14 5.35
N SER A 19 -16.14 9.14 5.72
CA SER A 19 -16.46 7.73 5.47
C SER A 19 -17.77 7.33 6.16
N TRP A 20 -17.96 7.73 7.42
CA TRP A 20 -19.20 7.47 8.14
C TRP A 20 -20.41 8.13 7.49
N LEU A 21 -20.33 9.42 7.12
CA LEU A 21 -21.41 10.13 6.44
C LEU A 21 -21.82 9.47 5.13
N ARG A 22 -20.86 8.88 4.40
CA ARG A 22 -21.09 8.26 3.09
C ARG A 22 -21.58 6.82 3.18
N THR A 23 -21.41 6.17 4.34
CA THR A 23 -21.81 4.77 4.58
C THR A 23 -22.97 4.63 5.57
N LYS A 24 -23.39 5.69 6.28
CA LYS A 24 -24.45 5.62 7.31
C LYS A 24 -25.84 5.19 6.82
N ASN A 25 -26.10 5.27 5.52
CA ASN A 25 -27.39 4.92 4.91
C ASN A 25 -27.38 3.52 4.26
N ASP A 26 -26.29 2.76 4.39
CA ASP A 26 -26.14 1.46 3.75
C ASP A 26 -26.65 0.32 4.65
N ASP A 27 -27.37 -0.61 4.04
CA ASP A 27 -27.93 -1.77 4.74
C ASP A 27 -26.84 -2.86 4.91
N LEU A 28 -26.20 -2.88 6.08
CA LEU A 28 -25.12 -3.81 6.42
C LEU A 28 -25.63 -5.22 6.82
N THR A 29 -26.93 -5.43 6.85
CA THR A 29 -27.57 -6.67 7.33
C THR A 29 -27.46 -7.85 6.37
N THR A 30 -27.22 -7.58 5.09
CA THR A 30 -27.14 -8.62 4.05
C THR A 30 -25.69 -8.84 3.61
N SER A 31 -25.23 -10.10 3.43
CA SER A 31 -23.86 -10.40 2.97
C SER A 31 -23.50 -9.69 1.66
N LYS A 32 -24.46 -9.42 0.78
CA LYS A 32 -24.27 -8.61 -0.43
C LYS A 32 -24.07 -7.11 -0.15
N GLY A 33 -24.70 -6.55 0.89
CA GLY A 33 -24.47 -5.17 1.33
C GLY A 33 -23.09 -5.01 1.98
N TYR A 34 -22.70 -5.99 2.81
CA TYR A 34 -21.41 -6.01 3.50
C TYR A 34 -20.21 -6.28 2.58
N PHE A 35 -20.33 -7.24 1.64
CA PHE A 35 -19.22 -7.66 0.75
C PHE A 35 -19.28 -7.10 -0.67
N LEU A 36 -20.47 -6.79 -1.24
CA LEU A 36 -20.59 -6.36 -2.64
C LEU A 36 -20.79 -4.86 -2.82
N ALA A 37 -20.79 -4.08 -1.73
CA ALA A 37 -21.00 -2.62 -1.74
C ALA A 37 -22.18 -2.16 -2.63
N GLY A 38 -23.19 -3.03 -2.79
CA GLY A 38 -24.43 -2.78 -3.52
C GLY A 38 -24.28 -2.08 -4.86
N ARG A 39 -23.36 -2.50 -5.76
CA ARG A 39 -23.19 -1.94 -7.14
C ARG A 39 -23.03 -0.41 -7.21
N GLY A 40 -22.74 0.26 -6.10
CA GLY A 40 -22.85 1.72 -5.95
C GLY A 40 -21.52 2.46 -5.91
N LEU A 41 -20.38 1.78 -6.13
CA LEU A 41 -19.07 2.41 -6.08
C LEU A 41 -18.68 2.99 -7.45
N SER A 42 -18.47 4.31 -7.51
CA SER A 42 -17.95 4.97 -8.71
C SER A 42 -16.56 4.44 -9.06
N GLY A 43 -16.26 4.28 -10.35
CA GLY A 43 -14.95 3.80 -10.83
C GLY A 43 -13.75 4.60 -10.31
N ILE A 44 -13.94 5.89 -9.98
CA ILE A 44 -12.92 6.73 -9.37
C ILE A 44 -12.55 6.23 -7.96
N VAL A 45 -13.55 5.87 -7.15
CA VAL A 45 -13.36 5.34 -5.78
C VAL A 45 -12.57 4.03 -5.85
N ILE A 46 -12.87 3.19 -6.85
CA ILE A 46 -12.16 1.93 -7.06
C ILE A 46 -10.71 2.21 -7.46
N GLY A 47 -10.47 3.08 -8.43
CA GLY A 47 -9.13 3.44 -8.89
C GLY A 47 -8.26 4.00 -7.76
N CYS A 48 -8.78 4.95 -6.98
CA CYS A 48 -8.06 5.50 -5.82
C CYS A 48 -7.80 4.43 -4.75
N SER A 49 -8.78 3.58 -4.46
CA SER A 49 -8.61 2.47 -3.51
C SER A 49 -7.55 1.45 -3.97
N MET A 50 -7.48 1.18 -5.27
CA MET A 50 -6.43 0.35 -5.87
C MET A 50 -5.05 1.02 -5.75
N VAL A 51 -4.96 2.32 -6.03
CA VAL A 51 -3.72 3.09 -5.88
C VAL A 51 -3.23 3.07 -4.43
N LEU A 52 -4.10 3.27 -3.44
CA LEU A 52 -3.72 3.17 -2.03
C LEU A 52 -3.23 1.76 -1.66
N THR A 53 -3.91 0.74 -2.17
CA THR A 53 -3.52 -0.66 -1.93
C THR A 53 -2.13 -0.95 -2.52
N SER A 54 -1.79 -0.30 -3.63
CA SER A 54 -0.46 -0.37 -4.22
C SER A 54 0.56 0.49 -3.47
N LEU A 55 0.23 1.71 -3.05
CA LEU A 55 1.10 2.62 -2.31
C LEU A 55 1.04 2.34 -0.80
N SER A 56 1.71 1.27 -0.36
CA SER A 56 1.79 0.88 1.05
C SER A 56 2.95 1.55 1.80
N THR A 57 2.94 1.44 3.13
CA THR A 57 4.05 1.89 4.00
C THR A 57 5.36 1.18 3.68
N GLU A 58 5.29 -0.05 3.17
CA GLU A 58 6.45 -0.80 2.69
C GLU A 58 7.15 -0.10 1.53
N GLN A 59 6.40 0.46 0.59
CA GLN A 59 6.98 1.20 -0.53
C GLN A 59 7.48 2.58 -0.07
N LEU A 60 6.66 3.30 0.69
CA LEU A 60 7.00 4.67 1.07
C LEU A 60 8.18 4.73 2.05
N ILE A 61 8.40 3.69 2.86
CA ILE A 61 9.48 3.67 3.87
C ILE A 61 10.55 2.65 3.50
N GLY A 62 10.16 1.42 3.17
CA GLY A 62 11.09 0.33 2.91
C GLY A 62 11.91 0.56 1.63
N VAL A 63 11.25 0.73 0.48
CA VAL A 63 11.93 0.96 -0.80
C VAL A 63 12.79 2.23 -0.74
N ASN A 64 12.26 3.32 -0.17
CA ASN A 64 13.00 4.56 0.00
C ASN A 64 14.21 4.42 0.94
N ALA A 65 14.10 3.63 2.02
CA ALA A 65 15.23 3.35 2.91
C ALA A 65 16.33 2.54 2.20
N VAL A 66 15.97 1.58 1.36
CA VAL A 66 16.92 0.80 0.55
C VAL A 66 17.61 1.70 -0.48
N SER A 67 16.88 2.58 -1.16
CA SER A 67 17.48 3.57 -2.07
C SER A 67 18.42 4.55 -1.36
N TYR A 68 18.07 4.95 -0.14
CA TYR A 68 18.91 5.84 0.67
C TYR A 68 20.22 5.17 1.09
N GLN A 69 20.18 3.91 1.54
CA GLN A 69 21.37 3.17 1.94
C GLN A 69 22.25 2.80 0.74
N ASN A 70 21.64 2.27 -0.31
CA ASN A 70 22.32 1.83 -1.53
C ASN A 70 22.31 2.95 -2.59
N ASN A 71 21.68 2.71 -3.74
CA ASN A 71 21.58 3.62 -4.88
C ASN A 71 20.23 3.42 -5.60
N PHE A 72 20.07 4.03 -6.77
CA PHE A 72 18.85 3.94 -7.58
C PHE A 72 18.61 2.58 -8.25
N SER A 73 19.45 1.57 -8.03
CA SER A 73 19.33 0.24 -8.68
C SER A 73 18.03 -0.49 -8.36
N ILE A 74 17.30 -0.10 -7.33
CA ILE A 74 15.96 -0.63 -7.06
C ILE A 74 14.97 -0.35 -8.21
N ILE A 75 15.26 0.63 -9.07
CA ILE A 75 14.46 0.93 -10.26
C ILE A 75 14.43 -0.23 -11.26
N ALA A 76 15.48 -1.05 -11.30
CA ALA A 76 15.54 -2.26 -12.11
C ALA A 76 14.49 -3.30 -11.68
N TRP A 77 13.97 -3.18 -10.47
CA TRP A 77 12.89 -4.05 -9.98
C TRP A 77 11.50 -3.43 -10.21
N THR A 78 11.36 -2.11 -10.18
CA THR A 78 10.05 -1.45 -10.33
C THR A 78 9.66 -1.18 -11.77
N VAL A 79 10.58 -0.74 -12.63
CA VAL A 79 10.25 -0.36 -14.02
C VAL A 79 9.79 -1.53 -14.88
N PRO A 80 10.43 -2.73 -14.83
CA PRO A 80 9.98 -3.86 -15.63
C PRO A 80 8.57 -4.35 -15.28
N THR A 81 8.04 -3.99 -14.10
CA THR A 81 6.72 -4.43 -13.64
C THR A 81 5.57 -3.84 -14.44
N VAL A 82 5.82 -2.74 -15.15
CA VAL A 82 4.83 -2.10 -16.03
C VAL A 82 4.43 -3.02 -17.17
N ILE A 83 5.35 -3.83 -17.71
CA ILE A 83 5.08 -4.73 -18.85
C ILE A 83 4.03 -5.81 -18.49
N PRO A 84 4.22 -6.65 -17.45
CA PRO A 84 3.22 -7.63 -17.05
C PRO A 84 1.94 -6.97 -16.53
N LEU A 85 1.99 -5.77 -15.94
CA LEU A 85 0.80 -5.03 -15.55
C LEU A 85 -0.04 -4.62 -16.77
N CYS A 86 0.60 -4.11 -17.83
CA CYS A 86 -0.07 -3.83 -19.09
C CYS A 86 -0.68 -5.10 -19.71
N PHE A 87 0.06 -6.22 -19.69
CA PHE A 87 -0.49 -7.50 -20.15
C PHE A 87 -1.70 -7.95 -19.32
N LEU A 88 -1.63 -7.84 -17.99
CA LEU A 88 -2.72 -8.14 -17.08
C LEU A 88 -3.95 -7.28 -17.39
N ALA A 89 -3.76 -5.97 -17.54
CA ALA A 89 -4.84 -5.00 -17.78
C ALA A 89 -5.50 -5.18 -19.15
N LEU A 90 -4.73 -5.46 -20.19
CA LEU A 90 -5.24 -5.55 -21.57
C LEU A 90 -5.77 -6.94 -21.93
N TYR A 91 -5.14 -8.01 -21.44
CA TYR A 91 -5.47 -9.38 -21.86
C TYR A 91 -6.22 -10.16 -20.78
N MET A 92 -5.71 -10.14 -19.54
CA MET A 92 -6.28 -10.96 -18.49
C MET A 92 -7.56 -10.35 -17.92
N LEU A 93 -7.57 -9.04 -17.63
CA LEU A 93 -8.69 -8.35 -16.99
C LEU A 93 -10.01 -8.51 -17.77
N PRO A 94 -10.08 -8.28 -19.10
CA PRO A 94 -11.32 -8.49 -19.85
C PRO A 94 -11.85 -9.93 -19.76
N LYS A 95 -10.94 -10.92 -19.67
CA LYS A 95 -11.29 -12.33 -19.53
C LYS A 95 -11.80 -12.67 -18.12
N TYR A 96 -11.26 -12.04 -17.08
CA TYR A 96 -11.76 -12.18 -15.71
C TYR A 96 -13.19 -11.63 -15.60
N LEU A 97 -13.41 -10.41 -16.10
CA LEU A 97 -14.70 -9.74 -16.03
C LEU A 97 -15.77 -10.47 -16.86
N ARG A 98 -15.44 -10.94 -18.07
CA ARG A 98 -16.40 -11.64 -18.95
C ARG A 98 -16.91 -12.96 -18.37
N ASN A 99 -16.06 -13.67 -17.62
CA ASN A 99 -16.42 -14.95 -17.03
C ASN A 99 -16.97 -14.81 -15.59
N GLY A 100 -17.04 -13.58 -15.06
CA GLY A 100 -17.60 -13.31 -13.75
C GLY A 100 -16.82 -13.91 -12.58
N TYR A 101 -15.51 -14.13 -12.72
CA TYR A 101 -14.70 -14.61 -11.59
C TYR A 101 -14.55 -13.48 -10.56
N THR A 102 -14.80 -13.79 -9.30
CA THR A 102 -14.67 -12.88 -8.16
C THR A 102 -13.28 -12.93 -7.50
N THR A 103 -12.56 -14.04 -7.68
CA THR A 103 -11.23 -14.26 -7.09
C THR A 103 -10.28 -14.99 -8.04
N ILE A 104 -8.97 -14.86 -7.82
CA ILE A 104 -7.95 -15.59 -8.59
C ILE A 104 -8.07 -17.12 -8.41
N PRO A 105 -8.23 -17.66 -7.18
CA PRO A 105 -8.45 -19.10 -7.01
C PRO A 105 -9.65 -19.64 -7.77
N GLU A 106 -10.73 -18.86 -7.92
CA GLU A 106 -11.91 -19.24 -8.68
C GLU A 106 -11.63 -19.38 -10.19
N PHE A 107 -10.77 -18.51 -10.74
CA PHE A 107 -10.28 -18.69 -12.11
C PHE A 107 -9.51 -20.00 -12.28
N PHE A 108 -8.68 -20.37 -11.29
CA PHE A 108 -7.98 -21.65 -11.31
C PHE A 108 -8.93 -22.84 -11.15
N GLU A 109 -10.01 -22.71 -10.38
CA GLU A 109 -11.05 -23.75 -10.26
C GLU A 109 -11.69 -24.08 -11.60
N ASN A 110 -12.12 -23.06 -12.34
CA ASN A 110 -12.79 -23.27 -13.61
C ASN A 110 -11.83 -23.79 -14.70
N ARG A 111 -10.53 -23.52 -14.58
CA ARG A 111 -9.53 -24.00 -15.53
C ARG A 111 -9.05 -25.41 -15.22
N PHE A 112 -8.95 -25.77 -13.95
CA PHE A 112 -8.42 -27.03 -13.47
C PHE A 112 -9.51 -27.77 -12.69
N ASP A 113 -9.55 -27.61 -11.37
CA ASP A 113 -10.47 -28.32 -10.50
C ASP A 113 -10.55 -27.66 -9.10
N ARG A 114 -11.46 -28.18 -8.27
CA ARG A 114 -11.69 -27.70 -6.90
C ARG A 114 -10.49 -27.91 -5.96
N GLN A 115 -9.70 -28.98 -6.12
CA GLN A 115 -8.51 -29.17 -5.28
C GLN A 115 -7.48 -28.08 -5.56
N THR A 116 -7.25 -27.72 -6.81
CA THR A 116 -6.38 -26.60 -7.19
C THR A 116 -6.84 -25.28 -6.55
N ARG A 117 -8.15 -25.01 -6.50
CA ARG A 117 -8.68 -23.83 -5.80
C ARG A 117 -8.30 -23.82 -4.33
N LEU A 118 -8.49 -24.93 -3.63
CA LEU A 118 -8.24 -25.01 -2.19
C LEU A 118 -6.74 -24.82 -1.89
N ILE A 119 -5.87 -25.42 -2.70
CA ILE A 119 -4.42 -25.24 -2.58
C ILE A 119 -4.06 -23.77 -2.79
N MET A 120 -4.57 -23.13 -3.86
CA MET A 120 -4.29 -21.72 -4.13
C MET A 120 -4.81 -20.80 -3.04
N SER A 121 -6.05 -20.98 -2.58
CA SER A 121 -6.61 -20.19 -1.48
C SER A 121 -5.80 -20.37 -0.19
N GLY A 122 -5.35 -21.59 0.13
CA GLY A 122 -4.49 -21.86 1.28
C GLY A 122 -3.14 -21.17 1.18
N LEU A 123 -2.49 -21.24 0.01
CA LEU A 123 -1.23 -20.56 -0.26
C LEU A 123 -1.38 -19.04 -0.13
N PHE A 124 -2.44 -18.45 -0.70
CA PHE A 124 -2.70 -17.02 -0.54
C PHE A 124 -2.95 -16.63 0.92
N LEU A 125 -3.74 -17.41 1.65
CA LEU A 125 -4.03 -17.11 3.05
C LEU A 125 -2.75 -17.12 3.89
N VAL A 126 -1.91 -18.15 3.74
CA VAL A 126 -0.61 -18.25 4.43
C VAL A 126 0.30 -17.09 4.02
N PHE A 127 0.36 -16.76 2.73
CA PHE A 127 1.15 -15.66 2.21
C PHE A 127 0.73 -14.30 2.81
N TYR A 128 -0.57 -14.00 2.83
CA TYR A 128 -1.08 -12.75 3.41
C TYR A 128 -0.83 -12.69 4.92
N LEU A 129 -1.06 -13.80 5.63
CA LEU A 129 -0.94 -13.87 7.08
C LEU A 129 0.52 -13.76 7.56
N LEU A 130 1.45 -14.41 6.86
CA LEU A 130 2.84 -14.53 7.30
C LEU A 130 3.76 -13.45 6.72
N ILE A 131 3.43 -12.91 5.54
CA ILE A 131 4.33 -12.00 4.82
C ILE A 131 3.71 -10.61 4.72
N VAL A 132 2.53 -10.49 4.10
CA VAL A 132 1.96 -9.17 3.75
C VAL A 132 1.57 -8.37 4.99
N ILE A 133 0.71 -8.94 5.85
CA ILE A 133 0.18 -8.23 7.02
C ILE A 133 1.30 -7.88 8.01
N PRO A 134 2.21 -8.81 8.41
CA PRO A 134 3.29 -8.48 9.33
C PRO A 134 4.23 -7.41 8.80
N THR A 135 4.59 -7.46 7.51
CA THR A 135 5.49 -6.47 6.89
C THR A 135 4.84 -5.08 6.86
N ALA A 136 3.54 -5.00 6.53
CA ALA A 136 2.79 -3.75 6.55
C ALA A 136 2.71 -3.16 7.97
N LEU A 137 2.38 -3.98 8.97
CA LEU A 137 2.32 -3.55 10.37
C LEU A 137 3.69 -3.11 10.91
N TYR A 138 4.76 -3.82 10.57
CA TYR A 138 6.11 -3.50 11.01
C TYR A 138 6.62 -2.17 10.42
N THR A 139 6.49 -2.00 9.10
CA THR A 139 6.90 -0.75 8.42
C THR A 139 6.05 0.44 8.88
N GLY A 140 4.75 0.23 9.10
CA GLY A 140 3.87 1.23 9.72
C GLY A 140 4.31 1.59 11.14
N ALA A 141 4.67 0.61 11.97
CA ALA A 141 5.16 0.85 13.32
C ALA A 141 6.47 1.65 13.35
N ILE A 142 7.39 1.39 12.42
CA ILE A 142 8.61 2.21 12.27
C ILE A 142 8.23 3.67 11.96
N ALA A 143 7.30 3.88 11.03
CA ALA A 143 6.81 5.22 10.66
C ALA A 143 6.30 5.99 11.89
N PHE A 144 5.39 5.37 12.64
CA PHE A 144 4.77 5.97 13.82
C PHE A 144 5.80 6.25 14.92
N ASN A 145 6.69 5.30 15.20
CA ASN A 145 7.75 5.50 16.20
C ASN A 145 8.64 6.70 15.85
N LYS A 146 9.01 6.88 14.57
CA LYS A 146 9.85 8.00 14.12
C LYS A 146 9.11 9.34 14.06
N ILE A 147 7.85 9.36 13.61
CA ILE A 147 7.08 10.61 13.50
C ILE A 147 6.73 11.16 14.89
N PHE A 148 6.35 10.28 15.81
CA PHE A 148 5.88 10.67 17.13
C PHE A 148 6.96 10.56 18.22
N ASN A 149 8.18 10.10 17.90
CA ASN A 149 9.25 9.89 18.87
C ASN A 149 8.78 9.13 20.12
N LEU A 150 8.06 8.03 19.90
CA LEU A 150 7.41 7.27 20.97
C LEU A 150 8.42 6.72 21.99
N GLU A 151 9.63 6.40 21.54
CA GLU A 151 10.76 6.00 22.38
C GLU A 151 11.04 7.02 23.50
N THR A 152 11.06 8.31 23.12
CA THR A 152 11.40 9.41 24.04
C THR A 152 10.23 9.80 24.93
N ILE A 153 9.00 9.72 24.42
CA ILE A 153 7.78 10.07 25.18
C ILE A 153 7.50 9.05 26.28
N PHE A 154 7.59 7.76 25.94
CA PHE A 154 7.24 6.68 26.85
C PHE A 154 8.45 6.10 27.60
N GLY A 155 9.67 6.57 27.29
CA GLY A 155 10.91 6.08 27.91
C GLY A 155 11.16 4.59 27.61
N LEU A 156 10.68 4.10 26.46
CA LEU A 156 10.71 2.70 26.09
C LEU A 156 11.93 2.39 25.23
N SER A 157 12.41 1.14 25.30
CA SER A 157 13.35 0.63 24.31
C SER A 157 12.72 0.61 22.92
N TYR A 158 13.51 0.82 21.87
CA TYR A 158 13.08 0.74 20.46
C TYR A 158 12.25 -0.52 20.15
N ALA A 159 12.70 -1.68 20.66
CA ALA A 159 12.00 -2.95 20.45
C ALA A 159 10.61 -2.96 21.11
N GLN A 160 10.51 -2.43 22.33
CA GLN A 160 9.23 -2.33 23.04
C GLN A 160 8.28 -1.35 22.35
N ALA A 161 8.80 -0.20 21.92
CA ALA A 161 8.03 0.81 21.22
C ALA A 161 7.44 0.27 19.90
N ILE A 162 8.19 -0.53 19.15
CA ILE A 162 7.67 -1.24 17.97
C ILE A 162 6.56 -2.21 18.33
N VAL A 163 6.77 -3.10 19.31
CA VAL A 163 5.79 -4.12 19.69
C VAL A 163 4.45 -3.49 20.08
N TYR A 164 4.46 -2.47 20.95
CA TYR A 164 3.23 -1.80 21.34
C TYR A 164 2.55 -1.08 20.17
N THR A 165 3.32 -0.46 19.29
CA THR A 165 2.78 0.23 18.11
C THR A 165 2.17 -0.74 17.11
N VAL A 166 2.80 -1.90 16.87
CA VAL A 166 2.25 -2.96 16.01
C VAL A 166 0.92 -3.46 16.55
N ILE A 167 0.84 -3.75 17.86
CA ILE A 167 -0.40 -4.20 18.50
C ILE A 167 -1.47 -3.11 18.39
N ALA A 168 -1.13 -1.85 18.66
CA ALA A 168 -2.07 -0.74 18.57
C ALA A 168 -2.64 -0.56 17.16
N ILE A 169 -1.79 -0.51 16.13
CA ILE A 169 -2.21 -0.39 14.73
C ILE A 169 -3.05 -1.61 14.32
N GLY A 170 -2.64 -2.82 14.72
CA GLY A 170 -3.37 -4.05 14.42
C GLY A 170 -4.77 -4.09 15.03
N VAL A 171 -4.90 -3.71 16.30
CA VAL A 171 -6.20 -3.67 17.00
C VAL A 171 -7.11 -2.60 16.40
N VAL A 172 -6.60 -1.38 16.19
CA VAL A 172 -7.39 -0.29 15.60
C VAL A 172 -7.81 -0.64 14.17
N GLY A 173 -6.89 -1.21 13.37
CA GLY A 173 -7.16 -1.68 12.02
C GLY A 173 -8.20 -2.81 11.98
N ALA A 174 -8.12 -3.76 12.92
CA ALA A 174 -9.08 -4.86 13.02
C ALA A 174 -10.48 -4.35 13.40
N ILE A 175 -10.58 -3.47 14.40
CA ILE A 175 -11.86 -2.82 14.77
C ILE A 175 -12.43 -2.10 13.54
N TYR A 176 -11.61 -1.30 12.87
CA TYR A 176 -12.03 -0.57 11.68
C TYR A 176 -12.54 -1.51 10.56
N ALA A 177 -11.83 -2.61 10.29
CA ALA A 177 -12.20 -3.58 9.26
C ALA A 177 -13.47 -4.37 9.61
N ILE A 178 -13.61 -4.79 10.88
CA ILE A 178 -14.76 -5.60 11.35
C ILE A 178 -16.04 -4.76 11.38
N PHE A 179 -15.98 -3.53 11.90
CA PHE A 179 -17.18 -2.70 12.04
C PHE A 179 -17.49 -1.86 10.80
N GLY A 180 -16.51 -1.58 9.94
CA GLY A 180 -16.70 -0.75 8.74
C GLY A 180 -17.29 -1.48 7.53
N GLY A 181 -17.02 -2.77 7.37
CA GLY A 181 -17.38 -3.50 6.14
C GLY A 181 -16.62 -3.03 4.89
N LEU A 182 -16.76 -3.74 3.77
CA LEU A 182 -15.91 -3.50 2.58
C LEU A 182 -16.12 -2.11 1.97
N LYS A 183 -17.35 -1.58 2.03
CA LYS A 183 -17.69 -0.27 1.47
C LYS A 183 -17.06 0.89 2.25
N ALA A 184 -17.10 0.86 3.59
CA ALA A 184 -16.48 1.93 4.38
C ALA A 184 -14.96 1.95 4.20
N VAL A 185 -14.33 0.76 4.10
CA VAL A 185 -12.91 0.61 3.80
C VAL A 185 -12.58 1.21 2.43
N ALA A 186 -13.34 0.89 1.39
CA ALA A 186 -13.06 1.44 0.06
C ALA A 186 -13.23 2.98 -0.03
N VAL A 187 -14.18 3.54 0.72
CA VAL A 187 -14.40 5.00 0.78
C VAL A 187 -13.28 5.71 1.54
N SER A 188 -12.85 5.19 2.70
CA SER A 188 -11.71 5.77 3.43
C SER A 188 -10.42 5.63 2.63
N ASP A 189 -10.24 4.50 1.95
CA ASP A 189 -9.10 4.25 1.09
C ASP A 189 -8.99 5.31 -0.01
N THR A 190 -10.11 5.74 -0.57
CA THR A 190 -10.11 6.77 -1.63
C THR A 190 -9.57 8.10 -1.12
N ILE A 191 -9.99 8.52 0.07
CA ILE A 191 -9.56 9.80 0.65
C ILE A 191 -8.09 9.71 1.05
N ASN A 192 -7.70 8.61 1.68
CA ASN A 192 -6.31 8.35 2.06
C ASN A 192 -5.38 8.25 0.84
N ALA A 193 -5.84 7.69 -0.28
CA ALA A 193 -5.08 7.65 -1.53
C ALA A 193 -4.69 9.06 -1.99
N VAL A 194 -5.66 9.98 -2.02
CA VAL A 194 -5.43 11.36 -2.47
C VAL A 194 -4.47 12.08 -1.53
N ILE A 195 -4.67 11.94 -0.21
CA ILE A 195 -3.78 12.54 0.79
C ILE A 195 -2.36 12.00 0.66
N LEU A 196 -2.20 10.68 0.49
CA LEU A 196 -0.87 10.07 0.34
C LEU A 196 -0.19 10.47 -0.95
N VAL A 197 -0.90 10.56 -2.08
CA VAL A 197 -0.30 11.01 -3.34
C VAL A 197 0.20 12.45 -3.23
N ILE A 198 -0.62 13.35 -2.67
CA ILE A 198 -0.21 14.74 -2.43
C ILE A 198 0.98 14.79 -1.48
N GLY A 199 0.92 14.05 -0.36
CA GLY A 199 2.01 13.98 0.62
C GLY A 199 3.31 13.47 0.00
N ALA A 200 3.25 12.39 -0.78
CA ALA A 200 4.40 11.80 -1.46
C ALA A 200 5.04 12.76 -2.47
N LEU A 201 4.26 13.61 -3.16
CA LEU A 201 4.78 14.63 -4.08
C LEU A 201 5.38 15.84 -3.33
N LEU A 202 4.85 16.19 -2.15
CA LEU A 202 5.38 17.30 -1.36
C LEU A 202 6.73 16.98 -0.70
N VAL A 203 6.99 15.73 -0.33
CA VAL A 203 8.26 15.31 0.28
C VAL A 203 9.50 15.72 -0.54
N PRO A 204 9.64 15.36 -1.83
CA PRO A 204 10.80 15.77 -2.62
C PRO A 204 10.87 17.29 -2.83
N VAL A 205 9.72 17.98 -2.93
CA VAL A 205 9.69 19.45 -3.05
C VAL A 205 10.26 20.11 -1.80
N PHE A 206 9.83 19.69 -0.61
CA PHE A 206 10.36 20.23 0.63
C PHE A 206 11.82 19.82 0.87
N ALA A 207 12.22 18.62 0.46
CA ALA A 207 13.62 18.20 0.53
C ALA A 207 14.53 19.09 -0.33
N LEU A 208 14.12 19.41 -1.57
CA LEU A 208 14.85 20.31 -2.46
C LEU A 208 14.92 21.73 -1.92
N LEU A 209 13.81 22.25 -1.39
CA LEU A 209 13.77 23.58 -0.78
C LEU A 209 14.68 23.67 0.45
N TYR A 210 14.69 22.63 1.29
CA TYR A 210 15.57 22.57 2.46
C TYR A 210 17.03 22.53 2.05
N LEU A 211 17.37 21.73 1.04
CA LEU A 211 18.74 21.59 0.55
C LEU A 211 19.26 22.85 -0.15
N GLY A 212 18.41 23.51 -0.94
CA GLY A 212 18.75 24.71 -1.71
C GLY A 212 18.53 26.03 -0.96
N ASN A 213 18.44 26.01 0.38
CA ASN A 213 18.20 27.19 1.22
C ASN A 213 17.03 28.08 0.73
N GLY A 214 15.92 27.46 0.31
CA GLY A 214 14.73 28.12 -0.19
C GLY A 214 14.61 28.19 -1.72
N SER A 215 15.63 27.75 -2.48
CA SER A 215 15.57 27.63 -3.94
C SER A 215 15.56 26.18 -4.41
N ILE A 216 14.53 25.78 -5.16
CA ILE A 216 14.43 24.43 -5.74
C ILE A 216 15.54 24.18 -6.77
N SER A 217 15.92 25.20 -7.55
CA SER A 217 16.96 25.06 -8.58
C SER A 217 18.32 24.77 -7.95
N GLU A 218 18.61 25.41 -6.82
CA GLU A 218 19.86 25.19 -6.10
C GLU A 218 19.89 23.82 -5.42
N GLY A 219 18.76 23.39 -4.83
CA GLY A 219 18.62 22.03 -4.33
C GLY A 219 18.86 20.99 -5.43
N LEU A 220 18.36 21.23 -6.65
CA LEU A 220 18.56 20.33 -7.79
C LEU A 220 20.04 20.26 -8.21
N ASN A 221 20.75 21.40 -8.22
CA ASN A 221 22.18 21.45 -8.51
C ASN A 221 22.99 20.66 -7.47
N ILE A 222 22.66 20.78 -6.18
CA ILE A 222 23.38 20.07 -5.11
C ILE A 222 23.20 18.55 -5.23
N ILE A 223 21.97 18.07 -5.49
CA ILE A 223 21.69 16.63 -5.64
C ILE A 223 22.38 16.03 -6.86
N THR A 224 22.52 16.81 -7.94
CA THR A 224 23.14 16.34 -9.19
C THR A 224 24.67 16.41 -9.19
N THR A 225 25.28 17.08 -8.20
CA THR A 225 26.74 17.29 -8.16
C THR A 225 27.45 16.61 -6.99
N THR A 226 26.78 16.40 -5.85
CA THR A 226 27.46 15.96 -4.61
C THR A 226 27.49 14.44 -4.42
N HIS A 227 26.45 13.74 -4.86
CA HIS A 227 26.29 12.28 -4.67
C HIS A 227 25.80 11.59 -5.95
N VAL A 228 26.56 11.74 -7.04
CA VAL A 228 26.21 11.21 -8.37
C VAL A 228 26.11 9.67 -8.36
N GLU A 229 26.87 9.01 -7.49
CA GLU A 229 26.85 7.55 -7.30
C GLU A 229 25.48 7.02 -6.86
N LYS A 230 24.68 7.83 -6.15
CA LYS A 230 23.33 7.45 -5.72
C LYS A 230 22.34 7.36 -6.89
N TRP A 231 22.62 8.03 -7.99
CA TRP A 231 21.81 8.00 -9.22
C TRP A 231 22.10 6.78 -10.11
N ASN A 232 23.07 5.94 -9.75
CA ASN A 232 23.35 4.73 -10.52
C ASN A 232 22.16 3.75 -10.44
N ALA A 233 21.59 3.45 -11.61
CA ALA A 233 20.45 2.54 -11.79
C ALA A 233 20.86 1.12 -12.22
N ILE A 234 22.13 0.90 -12.60
CA ILE A 234 22.64 -0.37 -13.14
C ILE A 234 23.20 -1.27 -12.00
N GLY A 235 23.67 -0.66 -10.91
CA GLY A 235 24.18 -1.34 -9.73
C GLY A 235 25.54 -2.03 -9.93
N SER A 236 26.22 -2.37 -8.84
CA SER A 236 27.44 -3.18 -8.80
C SER A 236 27.18 -4.54 -8.14
N SER A 237 28.04 -5.54 -8.34
CA SER A 237 27.91 -6.88 -7.73
C SER A 237 27.94 -6.88 -6.18
N THR A 238 28.36 -5.76 -5.58
CA THR A 238 28.36 -5.49 -4.15
C THR A 238 27.05 -4.87 -3.63
N ASP A 239 26.13 -4.44 -4.51
CA ASP A 239 24.87 -3.84 -4.10
C ASP A 239 23.86 -4.93 -3.69
N SER A 240 23.40 -4.84 -2.44
CA SER A 240 22.46 -5.78 -1.81
C SER A 240 21.12 -5.94 -2.54
N THR A 241 20.83 -5.08 -3.52
CA THR A 241 19.64 -5.14 -4.39
C THR A 241 19.64 -6.33 -5.34
N LEU A 242 20.82 -6.89 -5.70
CA LEU A 242 20.92 -8.05 -6.61
C LEU A 242 20.39 -9.35 -5.96
N GLY A 243 20.50 -9.51 -4.64
CA GLY A 243 19.96 -10.66 -3.91
C GLY A 243 18.43 -10.67 -3.81
N GLN A 244 17.77 -9.52 -4.00
CA GLN A 244 16.30 -9.37 -4.02
C GLN A 244 15.70 -9.57 -5.42
N GLN A 245 16.52 -9.73 -6.46
CA GLN A 245 16.07 -9.97 -7.84
C GLN A 245 15.37 -11.32 -8.08
N SER A 246 15.33 -12.20 -7.07
CA SER A 246 14.64 -13.49 -7.15
C SER A 246 13.14 -13.42 -6.88
N LEU A 247 12.60 -12.29 -6.40
CA LEU A 247 11.17 -12.12 -6.08
C LEU A 247 10.37 -11.07 -6.91
N PRO A 248 10.78 -10.59 -8.10
CA PRO A 248 9.95 -9.66 -8.89
C PRO A 248 8.62 -10.30 -9.28
N VAL A 249 8.61 -11.61 -9.53
CA VAL A 249 7.40 -12.37 -9.82
C VAL A 249 6.43 -12.34 -8.63
N LEU A 250 6.91 -12.53 -7.41
CA LEU A 250 6.07 -12.56 -6.21
C LEU A 250 5.42 -11.20 -5.95
N TRP A 251 6.15 -10.10 -6.11
CA TRP A 251 5.60 -8.76 -5.93
C TRP A 251 4.64 -8.34 -7.04
N LEU A 252 4.93 -8.71 -8.29
CA LEU A 252 4.01 -8.57 -9.42
C LEU A 252 2.69 -9.29 -9.17
N PHE A 253 2.75 -10.48 -8.59
CA PHE A 253 1.58 -11.19 -8.14
C PHE A 253 0.89 -10.41 -7.00
N THR A 254 1.58 -9.99 -5.93
CA THR A 254 0.93 -9.29 -4.81
C THR A 254 0.18 -8.01 -5.21
N SER A 255 0.82 -7.16 -6.01
CA SER A 255 0.25 -5.91 -6.50
C SER A 255 -0.92 -6.17 -7.45
N SER A 256 -0.81 -7.17 -8.34
CA SER A 256 -1.90 -7.60 -9.23
C SER A 256 -3.07 -8.26 -8.50
N ILE A 257 -2.80 -9.07 -7.46
CA ILE A 257 -3.83 -9.81 -6.71
C ILE A 257 -4.71 -8.84 -5.90
N GLY A 258 -4.10 -7.88 -5.19
CA GLY A 258 -4.86 -6.86 -4.44
C GLY A 258 -5.75 -6.02 -5.35
N GLN A 259 -5.25 -5.69 -6.55
CA GLN A 259 -5.99 -4.96 -7.58
C GLN A 259 -7.14 -5.79 -8.18
N GLN A 260 -6.93 -7.08 -8.48
CA GLN A 260 -7.96 -7.95 -9.06
C GLN A 260 -9.08 -8.31 -8.09
N THR A 261 -8.77 -8.46 -6.80
CA THR A 261 -9.78 -8.78 -5.78
C THR A 261 -10.78 -7.62 -5.63
N LYS A 262 -10.32 -6.36 -5.60
CA LYS A 262 -11.24 -5.20 -5.53
C LYS A 262 -12.04 -4.95 -6.81
N LEU A 263 -11.46 -5.23 -7.99
CA LEU A 263 -12.15 -5.10 -9.28
C LEU A 263 -13.26 -6.15 -9.46
N SER A 264 -13.01 -7.39 -9.06
CA SER A 264 -13.93 -8.50 -9.33
C SER A 264 -15.17 -8.50 -8.42
N TYR A 265 -15.06 -7.96 -7.20
CA TYR A 265 -16.19 -7.87 -6.26
C TYR A 265 -17.27 -6.86 -6.65
N ASN A 266 -17.06 -6.05 -7.70
CA ASN A 266 -18.00 -4.98 -8.08
C ASN A 266 -18.49 -5.09 -9.53
N VAL A 267 -17.82 -5.88 -10.37
CA VAL A 267 -18.23 -6.13 -11.77
C VAL A 267 -19.10 -7.39 -11.89
N VAL A 268 -19.16 -8.23 -10.86
CA VAL A 268 -20.09 -9.38 -10.73
C VAL A 268 -21.28 -8.98 -9.85
#